data_AF-A0A1Y2ANP7-F1
#
_entry.id   AF-A0A1Y2ANP7-F1
#
_cell.length_a   1.000
_cell.length_b   1.000
_cell.length_c   1.000
_cell.angle_alpha   90.00
_cell.angle_beta   90.00
_cell.angle_gamma   90.00
#
_symmetry.space_group_name_H-M   'P 1'
#
loop_
_entity.id
_entity.type
_entity.pdbx_description
1 polymer ?
#
loop_
_entity_poly.entity_id
_entity_poly.type
_entity_poly.pdbx_seq_one_letter_code
_entity_poly.pdbx_strand_id
1 'polypeptide(L)'
;MSCTKFSQKIQKIIGSDSLNKIKEQNKSAILNTCYSIDIIKNSSLYVTNKVKKIILINAPNMNPERPNQLSEDEALKGLKQLYNNLFKEFEKNVKNNKFMNLFKIPKENTNLNDNSKEKASVKTSWSDGLLLYIRHPEHFKDSIYKIYDKFMVIYDKYPKAKYHLLIIPKEEIKSIYYLNKSHLPLIKDMIELSKEVINDLNKKNGEIEFQIGFHAIPSMNQVHMHVISRDFISPFLKTKKHWNTFTSEFFLKPSFIIEQLNNNGCIKLDRQYYENILKQPLKCCKCGQDLKNMPTLKAHLTTHI
;
A
#
# COMPACT_ATOMS: atom_id res chain seq x y z
N MET A 1 -16.11 -19.39 -37.70
CA MET A 1 -14.66 -19.65 -37.90
C MET A 1 -13.90 -19.39 -36.61
N SER A 2 -12.83 -20.14 -36.38
CA SER A 2 -12.24 -20.37 -35.05
C SER A 2 -11.41 -19.18 -34.53
N CYS A 3 -11.56 -18.94 -33.24
CA CYS A 3 -10.73 -18.05 -32.44
C CYS A 3 -9.24 -18.34 -32.72
N THR A 4 -8.36 -17.33 -32.82
CA THR A 4 -6.93 -17.58 -33.14
C THR A 4 -6.31 -18.57 -32.15
N LYS A 5 -5.32 -19.38 -32.55
CA LYS A 5 -4.62 -20.32 -31.63
C LYS A 5 -4.13 -19.63 -30.35
N PHE A 6 -3.77 -18.35 -30.45
CA PHE A 6 -3.38 -17.53 -29.30
C PHE A 6 -4.56 -17.17 -28.40
N SER A 7 -5.65 -16.67 -28.98
CA SER A 7 -6.88 -16.37 -28.23
C SER A 7 -7.49 -17.62 -27.59
N GLN A 8 -7.37 -18.80 -28.22
CA GLN A 8 -7.76 -20.08 -27.64
C GLN A 8 -6.89 -20.45 -26.42
N LYS A 9 -5.57 -20.22 -26.47
CA LYS A 9 -4.68 -20.41 -25.31
C LYS A 9 -5.03 -19.48 -24.15
N ILE A 10 -5.31 -18.21 -24.45
CA ILE A 10 -5.78 -17.23 -23.44
C ILE A 10 -7.11 -17.68 -22.84
N GLN A 11 -8.07 -18.12 -23.65
CA GLN A 11 -9.36 -18.64 -23.17
C GLN A 11 -9.20 -19.89 -22.30
N LYS A 12 -8.25 -20.77 -22.63
CA LYS A 12 -7.92 -21.96 -21.83
C LYS A 12 -7.29 -21.59 -20.48
N ILE A 13 -6.46 -20.54 -20.43
CA ILE A 13 -5.91 -20.00 -19.17
C ILE A 13 -7.00 -19.36 -18.31
N ILE A 14 -7.97 -18.68 -18.95
CA ILE A 14 -9.07 -18.00 -18.26
C ILE A 14 -10.14 -18.99 -17.75
N GLY A 15 -10.15 -20.23 -18.25
CA GLY A 15 -11.18 -21.22 -17.95
C GLY A 15 -12.41 -21.00 -18.84
N SER A 16 -12.69 -21.96 -19.71
CA SER A 16 -13.83 -21.96 -20.64
C SER A 16 -15.16 -21.71 -19.95
N ASP A 17 -15.32 -22.19 -18.72
CA ASP A 17 -16.56 -22.11 -17.95
C ASP A 17 -16.86 -20.67 -17.51
N SER A 18 -15.83 -19.90 -17.18
CA SER A 18 -15.98 -18.47 -16.88
C SER A 18 -16.42 -17.74 -18.14
N LEU A 19 -15.76 -17.96 -19.29
CA LEU A 19 -16.12 -17.33 -20.57
C LEU A 19 -17.53 -17.70 -21.06
N ASN A 20 -17.95 -18.96 -20.88
CA ASN A 20 -19.27 -19.41 -21.30
C ASN A 20 -20.38 -18.82 -20.42
N LYS A 21 -20.19 -18.80 -19.10
CA LYS A 21 -21.12 -18.15 -18.17
C LYS A 21 -21.29 -16.66 -18.46
N ILE A 22 -20.21 -16.02 -18.93
CA ILE A 22 -20.23 -14.62 -19.33
C ILE A 22 -21.03 -14.41 -20.63
N LYS A 23 -20.80 -15.25 -21.63
CA LYS A 23 -21.59 -15.24 -22.88
C LYS A 23 -23.07 -15.54 -22.61
N GLU A 24 -23.37 -16.39 -21.64
CA GLU A 24 -24.74 -16.69 -21.21
C GLU A 24 -25.40 -15.53 -20.45
N GLN A 25 -24.66 -14.85 -19.56
CA GLN A 25 -25.14 -13.69 -18.82
C GLN A 25 -25.29 -12.43 -19.71
N ASN A 26 -24.57 -12.37 -20.83
CA ASN A 26 -24.52 -11.22 -21.73
C ASN A 26 -24.80 -11.64 -23.18
N LYS A 27 -25.85 -12.43 -23.40
CA LYS A 27 -26.27 -12.90 -24.75
C LYS A 27 -26.54 -11.75 -25.73
N SER A 28 -26.83 -10.55 -25.21
CA SER A 28 -27.02 -9.29 -25.94
C SER A 28 -25.93 -8.26 -25.57
N ALA A 29 -24.65 -8.64 -25.70
CA ALA A 29 -23.54 -7.72 -25.42
C ALA A 29 -23.63 -6.47 -26.31
N ILE A 30 -23.78 -5.31 -25.68
CA ILE A 30 -23.91 -4.01 -26.33
C ILE A 30 -22.52 -3.60 -26.81
N LEU A 31 -22.44 -3.05 -28.03
CA LEU A 31 -21.18 -2.55 -28.59
C LEU A 31 -20.62 -1.41 -27.71
N ASN A 32 -19.30 -1.29 -27.64
CA ASN A 32 -18.59 -0.23 -26.91
C ASN A 32 -18.81 -0.24 -25.38
N THR A 33 -19.29 -1.37 -24.85
CA THR A 33 -19.58 -1.55 -23.41
C THR A 33 -18.54 -2.45 -22.75
N CYS A 34 -18.27 -2.19 -21.47
CA CYS A 34 -17.39 -2.99 -20.63
C CYS A 34 -18.19 -3.74 -19.58
N TYR A 35 -17.78 -4.99 -19.30
CA TYR A 35 -18.43 -5.86 -18.32
C TYR A 35 -17.41 -6.32 -17.29
N SER A 36 -17.58 -5.90 -16.04
CA SER A 36 -16.74 -6.32 -14.92
C SER A 36 -17.30 -7.57 -14.27
N ILE A 37 -16.44 -8.57 -14.05
CA ILE A 37 -16.88 -9.91 -13.65
C ILE A 37 -15.97 -10.43 -12.56
N ASP A 38 -16.59 -10.84 -11.45
CA ASP A 38 -15.88 -11.44 -10.32
C ASP A 38 -15.45 -12.86 -10.65
N ILE A 39 -14.19 -13.16 -10.34
CA ILE A 39 -13.61 -14.48 -10.55
C ILE A 39 -13.87 -15.37 -9.33
N ILE A 40 -14.34 -16.58 -9.60
CA ILE A 40 -14.65 -17.56 -8.58
C ILE A 40 -13.36 -17.93 -7.83
N LYS A 41 -13.41 -17.89 -6.50
CA LYS A 41 -12.23 -18.03 -5.62
C LYS A 41 -11.49 -19.36 -5.76
N ASN A 42 -12.14 -20.41 -6.24
CA ASN A 42 -11.55 -21.73 -6.46
C ASN A 42 -11.03 -21.94 -7.90
N SER A 43 -11.17 -20.96 -8.79
CA SER A 43 -10.65 -21.05 -10.16
C SER A 43 -9.11 -20.97 -10.19
N SER A 44 -8.52 -21.57 -11.22
CA SER A 44 -7.06 -21.53 -11.45
C SER A 44 -6.51 -20.09 -11.52
N LEU A 45 -7.23 -19.18 -12.19
CA LEU A 45 -6.95 -17.74 -12.25
C LEU A 45 -6.85 -17.08 -10.87
N TYR A 46 -7.78 -17.40 -9.97
CA TYR A 46 -7.78 -16.82 -8.62
C TYR A 46 -6.69 -17.45 -7.76
N VAL A 47 -6.56 -18.78 -7.78
CA VAL A 47 -5.62 -19.49 -6.91
C VAL A 47 -4.17 -19.19 -7.31
N THR A 48 -3.87 -19.27 -8.61
CA THR A 48 -2.51 -19.15 -9.17
C THR A 48 -2.11 -17.70 -9.40
N ASN A 49 -2.96 -16.92 -10.08
CA ASN A 49 -2.62 -15.57 -10.53
C ASN A 49 -3.21 -14.46 -9.64
N LYS A 50 -3.99 -14.82 -8.62
CA LYS A 50 -4.68 -13.88 -7.71
C LYS A 50 -5.59 -12.88 -8.44
N VAL A 51 -6.06 -13.24 -9.63
CA VAL A 51 -7.00 -12.42 -10.40
C VAL A 51 -8.36 -12.48 -9.72
N LYS A 52 -8.87 -11.31 -9.31
CA LYS A 52 -10.16 -11.18 -8.62
C LYS A 52 -11.30 -10.77 -9.54
N LYS A 53 -10.98 -9.98 -10.55
CA LYS A 53 -11.93 -9.46 -11.53
C LYS A 53 -11.33 -9.48 -12.93
N ILE A 54 -12.18 -9.70 -13.92
CA ILE A 54 -11.88 -9.50 -15.34
C ILE A 54 -12.82 -8.43 -15.86
N ILE A 55 -12.30 -7.51 -16.68
CA ILE A 55 -13.10 -6.58 -17.45
C ILE A 55 -13.09 -7.06 -18.89
N LEU A 56 -14.25 -7.40 -19.41
CA LEU A 56 -14.43 -7.72 -20.82
C LEU A 56 -14.82 -6.48 -21.60
N ILE A 57 -14.30 -6.40 -22.82
CA ILE A 57 -14.37 -5.24 -23.69
C ILE A 57 -15.02 -5.72 -25.00
N ASN A 58 -16.17 -5.14 -25.36
CA ASN A 58 -16.81 -5.40 -26.65
C ASN A 58 -16.44 -4.27 -27.63
N ALA A 59 -15.35 -4.45 -28.37
CA ALA A 59 -14.80 -3.44 -29.26
C ALA A 59 -15.47 -3.42 -30.65
N PRO A 60 -15.46 -2.26 -31.36
CA PRO A 60 -15.83 -2.16 -32.76
C PRO A 60 -15.11 -3.20 -33.63
N ASN A 61 -15.85 -3.82 -34.56
CA ASN A 61 -15.26 -4.74 -35.53
C ASN A 61 -14.87 -4.00 -36.81
N MET A 62 -13.56 -3.82 -37.02
CA MET A 62 -13.01 -3.23 -38.25
C MET A 62 -12.58 -4.28 -39.28
N ASN A 63 -12.74 -5.57 -38.99
CA ASN A 63 -12.33 -6.62 -39.91
C ASN A 63 -13.37 -6.77 -41.05
N PRO A 64 -12.95 -6.59 -42.32
CA PRO A 64 -13.85 -6.68 -43.48
C PRO A 64 -14.44 -8.07 -43.72
N GLU A 65 -13.82 -9.12 -43.18
CA GLU A 65 -14.27 -10.50 -43.34
C GLU A 65 -15.32 -10.91 -42.29
N ARG A 66 -15.78 -9.99 -41.45
CA ARG A 66 -16.67 -10.28 -40.31
C ARG A 66 -17.97 -9.49 -40.39
N PRO A 67 -19.11 -10.09 -39.96
CA PRO A 67 -20.39 -9.40 -39.91
C PRO A 67 -20.32 -8.17 -38.97
N ASN A 68 -21.13 -7.16 -39.25
CA ASN A 68 -21.15 -5.88 -38.53
C ASN A 68 -19.81 -5.11 -38.60
N GLN A 69 -19.15 -5.13 -39.76
CA GLN A 69 -17.99 -4.27 -40.02
C GLN A 69 -18.41 -2.79 -39.93
N LEU A 70 -17.60 -1.99 -39.24
CA LEU A 70 -17.77 -0.54 -39.18
C LEU A 70 -16.73 0.15 -40.06
N SER A 71 -17.10 1.33 -40.58
CA SER A 71 -16.14 2.24 -41.20
C SER A 71 -15.10 2.71 -40.17
N GLU A 72 -13.95 3.17 -40.65
CA GLU A 72 -12.87 3.66 -39.78
C GLU A 72 -13.33 4.80 -38.86
N ASP A 73 -14.10 5.75 -39.40
CA ASP A 73 -14.63 6.88 -38.64
C ASP A 73 -15.62 6.46 -37.54
N GLU A 74 -16.47 5.48 -37.82
CA GLU A 74 -17.42 4.93 -36.84
C GLU A 74 -16.69 4.11 -35.76
N ALA A 75 -15.69 3.33 -36.17
CA ALA A 75 -14.87 2.55 -35.26
C ALA A 75 -14.05 3.45 -34.32
N LEU A 76 -13.51 4.57 -34.81
CA LEU A 76 -12.75 5.54 -34.01
C LEU A 76 -13.64 6.15 -32.91
N LYS A 77 -14.87 6.55 -33.26
CA LYS A 77 -15.86 7.05 -32.28
C LYS A 77 -16.21 5.98 -31.24
N GLY A 78 -16.45 4.74 -31.69
CA GLY A 78 -16.75 3.61 -30.82
C GLY A 78 -15.61 3.25 -29.86
N LEU A 79 -14.36 3.24 -30.35
CA LEU A 79 -13.17 2.98 -29.54
C LEU A 79 -12.97 4.06 -28.48
N LYS A 80 -13.14 5.35 -28.83
CA LYS A 80 -13.05 6.44 -27.86
C LYS A 80 -14.06 6.28 -26.72
N GLN A 81 -15.30 5.92 -27.05
CA GLN A 81 -16.33 5.66 -26.06
C GLN A 81 -15.99 4.43 -25.20
N LEU A 82 -15.48 3.37 -25.82
CA LEU A 82 -15.10 2.14 -25.14
C LEU A 82 -13.95 2.36 -24.14
N TYR A 83 -12.90 3.09 -24.51
CA TYR A 83 -11.81 3.42 -23.60
C TYR A 83 -12.29 4.27 -22.43
N ASN A 84 -13.16 5.25 -22.67
CA ASN A 84 -13.77 6.04 -21.58
C ASN A 84 -14.56 5.15 -20.60
N ASN A 85 -15.33 4.19 -21.13
CA ASN A 85 -16.09 3.24 -20.31
C ASN A 85 -15.16 2.29 -19.54
N LEU A 86 -14.09 1.82 -20.18
CA LEU A 86 -13.06 1.00 -19.54
C LEU A 86 -12.40 1.74 -18.37
N PHE A 87 -12.01 3.00 -18.57
CA PHE A 87 -11.43 3.83 -17.51
C PHE A 87 -12.43 4.07 -16.37
N LYS A 88 -13.71 4.36 -16.67
CA LYS A 88 -14.74 4.50 -15.64
C LYS A 88 -14.93 3.22 -14.84
N GLU A 89 -14.97 2.06 -15.50
CA GLU A 89 -15.15 0.78 -14.81
C GLU A 89 -13.91 0.42 -13.98
N PHE A 90 -12.71 0.72 -14.48
CA PHE A 90 -11.48 0.59 -13.71
C PHE A 90 -11.51 1.51 -12.48
N GLU A 91 -11.86 2.79 -12.66
CA GLU A 91 -11.96 3.77 -11.59
C GLU A 91 -12.99 3.35 -10.54
N LYS A 92 -14.17 2.85 -10.94
CA LYS A 92 -15.19 2.28 -10.05
C LYS A 92 -14.63 1.11 -9.24
N ASN A 93 -13.89 0.21 -9.88
CA ASN A 93 -13.27 -0.93 -9.21
C ASN A 93 -12.16 -0.50 -8.23
N VAL A 94 -11.40 0.54 -8.55
CA VAL A 94 -10.41 1.14 -7.65
C VAL A 94 -11.08 1.87 -6.49
N LYS A 95 -12.15 2.64 -6.76
CA LYS A 95 -12.93 3.38 -5.74
C LYS A 95 -13.71 2.47 -4.80
N ASN A 96 -14.19 1.32 -5.27
CA ASN A 96 -14.86 0.29 -4.45
C ASN A 96 -13.87 -0.61 -3.72
N ASN A 97 -12.57 -0.42 -3.93
CA ASN A 97 -11.56 -1.10 -3.16
C ASN A 97 -11.59 -0.54 -1.72
N LYS A 98 -11.90 -1.41 -0.74
CA LYS A 98 -11.88 -1.10 0.71
C LYS A 98 -10.65 -0.28 1.12
N PHE A 99 -9.52 -0.50 0.43
CA PHE A 99 -8.26 0.20 0.65
C PHE A 99 -8.31 1.73 0.42
N MET A 100 -8.94 2.19 -0.66
CA MET A 100 -9.03 3.63 -0.97
C MET A 100 -10.15 4.31 -0.20
N ASN A 101 -11.21 3.57 0.16
CA ASN A 101 -12.30 4.09 0.99
C ASN A 101 -11.86 4.36 2.43
N LEU A 102 -10.75 3.78 2.90
CA LEU A 102 -10.18 4.04 4.23
C LEU A 102 -9.48 5.41 4.34
N PHE A 103 -9.23 6.09 3.22
CA PHE A 103 -8.58 7.41 3.18
C PHE A 103 -9.51 8.48 2.58
N LYS A 104 -10.77 8.14 2.31
CA LYS A 104 -11.79 9.13 2.01
C LYS A 104 -12.33 9.64 3.33
N ILE A 105 -12.19 10.93 3.57
CA ILE A 105 -12.95 11.63 4.62
C ILE A 105 -14.43 11.29 4.40
N PRO A 106 -15.17 10.79 5.40
CA PRO A 106 -16.60 10.59 5.28
C PRO A 106 -17.23 11.91 4.81
N LYS A 107 -18.01 11.89 3.72
CA LYS A 107 -18.85 13.04 3.41
C LYS A 107 -19.88 13.11 4.53
N GLU A 108 -19.78 14.14 5.37
CA GLU A 108 -20.89 14.49 6.26
C GLU A 108 -22.14 14.67 5.41
N ASN A 109 -23.21 13.96 5.78
CA ASN A 109 -24.55 14.25 5.31
C ASN A 109 -24.98 15.58 5.94
N THR A 110 -24.56 16.69 5.34
CA THR A 110 -25.16 17.99 5.58
C THR A 110 -26.21 18.22 4.51
N ASN A 111 -27.45 17.85 4.85
CA ASN A 111 -28.63 18.48 4.25
C ASN A 111 -28.65 19.94 4.71
N LEU A 112 -27.92 20.81 4.01
CA LEU A 112 -28.11 22.25 4.08
C LEU A 112 -27.98 22.79 2.66
N ASN A 113 -29.10 23.31 2.17
CA ASN A 113 -29.15 24.22 1.05
C ASN A 113 -28.20 25.37 1.37
N ASP A 114 -27.09 25.49 0.63
CA ASP A 114 -26.48 26.79 0.45
C ASP A 114 -25.71 26.87 -0.86
N ASN A 115 -26.17 27.80 -1.70
CA ASN A 115 -25.53 28.21 -2.93
C ASN A 115 -24.36 29.13 -2.57
N SER A 116 -23.16 28.59 -2.44
CA SER A 116 -21.93 29.37 -2.65
C SER A 116 -20.75 28.46 -2.99
N LYS A 117 -19.90 29.02 -3.85
CA LYS A 117 -18.93 28.37 -4.72
C LYS A 117 -17.72 27.79 -3.96
N GLU A 118 -17.19 26.72 -4.55
CA GLU A 118 -15.84 26.15 -4.37
C GLU A 118 -15.49 25.50 -3.02
N LYS A 119 -16.02 24.30 -2.78
CA LYS A 119 -15.34 23.31 -1.93
C LYS A 119 -14.13 22.77 -2.69
N ALA A 120 -12.95 23.34 -2.45
CA ALA A 120 -11.68 22.74 -2.84
C ALA A 120 -11.55 21.36 -2.18
N SER A 121 -11.80 20.29 -2.92
CA SER A 121 -11.57 18.93 -2.44
C SER A 121 -10.07 18.80 -2.16
N VAL A 122 -9.66 18.74 -0.90
CA VAL A 122 -8.26 18.47 -0.55
C VAL A 122 -7.90 17.10 -1.11
N LYS A 123 -7.21 17.09 -2.25
CA LYS A 123 -6.67 15.88 -2.88
C LYS A 123 -5.45 15.43 -2.07
N THR A 124 -5.68 14.74 -0.97
CA THR A 124 -4.57 14.10 -0.22
C THR A 124 -4.02 12.94 -1.03
N SER A 125 -2.74 13.00 -1.39
CA SER A 125 -2.04 11.88 -2.03
C SER A 125 -1.98 10.70 -1.05
N TRP A 126 -1.88 9.47 -1.55
CA TRP A 126 -1.67 8.28 -0.71
C TRP A 126 -0.48 8.45 0.25
N SER A 127 0.58 9.12 -0.21
CA SER A 127 1.77 9.41 0.60
C SER A 127 1.48 10.27 1.83
N ASP A 128 0.40 11.05 1.84
CA ASP A 128 0.03 11.95 2.93
C ASP A 128 -0.88 11.30 3.98
N GLY A 129 -1.12 9.98 3.86
CA GLY A 129 -2.06 9.27 4.73
C GLY A 129 -1.77 9.38 6.23
N LEU A 130 -0.51 9.61 6.63
CA LEU A 130 -0.16 9.83 8.05
C LEU A 130 -0.59 11.20 8.58
N LEU A 131 -0.65 12.23 7.74
CA LEU A 131 -1.15 13.56 8.13
C LEU A 131 -2.64 13.52 8.50
N LEU A 132 -3.40 12.58 7.93
CA LEU A 132 -4.82 12.42 8.26
C LEU A 132 -5.03 12.01 9.72
N TYR A 133 -4.13 11.21 10.31
CA TYR A 133 -4.22 10.86 11.73
C TYR A 133 -4.06 12.09 12.62
N ILE A 134 -3.16 13.01 12.25
CA ILE A 134 -2.89 14.24 13.01
C ILE A 134 -4.06 15.22 12.86
N ARG A 135 -4.55 15.42 11.63
CA ARG A 135 -5.57 16.42 11.30
C ARG A 135 -6.99 16.00 11.67
N HIS A 136 -7.27 14.69 11.64
CA HIS A 136 -8.60 14.12 11.87
C HIS A 136 -8.56 12.86 12.78
N PRO A 137 -7.98 12.94 13.99
CA PRO A 137 -7.83 11.78 14.88
C PRO A 137 -9.16 11.10 15.22
N GLU A 138 -10.26 11.84 15.24
CA GLU A 138 -11.62 11.37 15.49
C GLU A 138 -12.08 10.26 14.54
N HIS A 139 -11.52 10.21 13.32
CA HIS A 139 -11.83 9.20 12.32
C HIS A 139 -10.97 7.93 12.43
N PHE A 140 -9.95 7.92 13.29
CA PHE A 140 -8.96 6.83 13.38
C PHE A 140 -8.79 6.26 14.80
N LYS A 141 -9.79 6.45 15.67
CA LYS A 141 -9.74 6.05 17.09
C LYS A 141 -9.20 4.63 17.32
N ASP A 142 -9.67 3.65 16.53
CA ASP A 142 -9.25 2.24 16.66
C ASP A 142 -7.79 1.98 16.30
N SER A 143 -7.16 2.87 15.53
CA SER A 143 -5.76 2.76 15.14
C SER A 143 -4.83 3.55 16.08
N ILE A 144 -5.38 4.40 16.94
CA ILE A 144 -4.60 5.23 17.86
C ILE A 144 -4.30 4.42 19.11
N TYR A 145 -3.01 4.25 19.40
CA TYR A 145 -2.55 3.64 20.64
C TYR A 145 -2.67 4.65 21.79
N LYS A 146 -2.14 5.87 21.61
CA LYS A 146 -2.22 6.96 22.59
C LYS A 146 -1.92 8.32 21.94
N ILE A 147 -2.59 9.36 22.41
CA ILE A 147 -2.35 10.76 22.01
C ILE A 147 -1.59 11.45 23.15
N TYR A 148 -0.55 12.19 22.79
CA TYR A 148 0.24 13.03 23.69
C TYR A 148 0.14 14.49 23.24
N ASP A 149 0.73 15.41 23.99
CA ASP A 149 0.75 16.82 23.62
C ASP A 149 1.48 17.06 22.29
N LYS A 150 2.74 16.62 22.19
CA LYS A 150 3.58 16.78 20.98
C LYS A 150 3.47 15.65 19.96
N PHE A 151 2.96 14.48 20.35
CA PHE A 151 3.03 13.26 19.55
C PHE A 151 1.71 12.52 19.47
N MET A 152 1.60 11.67 18.46
CA MET A 152 0.58 10.63 18.34
C MET A 152 1.27 9.29 18.13
N VAL A 153 0.84 8.29 18.88
CA VAL A 153 1.30 6.91 18.70
C VAL A 153 0.15 6.10 18.11
N ILE A 154 0.40 5.48 16.97
CA ILE A 154 -0.60 4.66 16.26
C ILE A 154 -0.08 3.26 16.01
N TYR A 155 -0.98 2.29 15.90
CA TYR A 155 -0.66 0.99 15.35
C TYR A 155 -0.42 1.10 13.83
N ASP A 156 0.67 0.53 13.34
CA ASP A 156 0.91 0.45 11.91
C ASP A 156 -0.17 -0.42 11.26
N LYS A 157 -0.83 0.11 10.23
CA LYS A 157 -1.94 -0.54 9.53
C LYS A 157 -1.53 -1.85 8.83
N TYR A 158 -0.24 -2.02 8.52
CA TYR A 158 0.36 -3.16 7.87
C TYR A 158 1.58 -3.65 8.68
N PRO A 159 1.38 -4.12 9.92
CA PRO A 159 2.46 -4.34 10.88
C PRO A 159 3.46 -5.38 10.36
N LYS A 160 4.77 -5.17 10.47
CA LYS A 160 5.77 -6.13 9.92
C LYS A 160 6.29 -7.13 10.96
N ALA A 161 5.86 -7.00 12.20
CA ALA A 161 6.09 -7.90 13.33
C ALA A 161 4.81 -7.98 14.18
N LYS A 162 4.84 -8.75 15.27
CA LYS A 162 3.71 -8.86 16.23
C LYS A 162 3.27 -7.48 16.75
N TYR A 163 4.23 -6.63 17.11
CA TYR A 163 3.98 -5.24 17.50
C TYR A 163 4.71 -4.31 16.54
N HIS A 164 3.97 -3.42 15.90
CA HIS A 164 4.53 -2.39 15.05
C HIS A 164 3.70 -1.12 15.20
N LEU A 165 4.30 -0.12 15.83
CA LEU A 165 3.70 1.17 16.09
C LEU A 165 4.53 2.26 15.43
N LEU A 166 3.89 3.41 15.20
CA LEU A 166 4.52 4.62 14.68
C LEU A 166 4.37 5.74 15.71
N ILE A 167 5.48 6.34 16.11
CA ILE A 167 5.49 7.61 16.84
C ILE A 167 5.57 8.73 15.81
N ILE A 168 4.55 9.58 15.79
CA ILE A 168 4.38 10.65 14.80
C ILE A 168 4.35 11.98 15.55
N PRO A 169 5.25 12.95 15.25
CA PRO A 169 5.13 14.29 15.80
C PRO A 169 3.89 14.97 15.22
N LYS A 170 3.21 15.81 16.02
CA LYS A 170 2.12 16.66 15.53
C LYS A 170 2.62 17.81 14.67
N GLU A 171 3.88 18.22 14.87
CA GLU A 171 4.57 19.13 13.96
C GLU A 171 4.66 18.49 12.56
N GLU A 172 4.25 19.21 11.52
CA GLU A 172 4.21 18.70 10.16
C GLU A 172 5.61 18.77 9.50
N ILE A 173 6.36 17.67 9.63
CA ILE A 173 7.70 17.53 9.04
C ILE A 173 7.62 16.46 7.96
N LYS A 174 7.78 16.84 6.70
CA LYS A 174 7.49 15.96 5.55
C LYS A 174 8.25 14.64 5.58
N SER A 175 9.53 14.63 5.93
CA SER A 175 10.35 13.42 6.01
C SER A 175 11.63 13.71 6.79
N ILE A 176 12.45 12.67 7.04
CA ILE A 176 13.72 12.83 7.75
C ILE A 176 14.67 13.85 7.08
N TYR A 177 14.53 14.06 5.78
CA TYR A 177 15.33 15.03 5.00
C TYR A 177 15.01 16.49 5.31
N TYR A 178 13.89 16.76 5.99
CA TYR A 178 13.47 18.10 6.42
C TYR A 178 13.86 18.40 7.88
N LEU A 179 14.46 17.42 8.57
CA LEU A 179 15.01 17.63 9.90
C LEU A 179 16.28 18.47 9.82
N ASN A 180 16.46 19.31 10.83
CA ASN A 180 17.64 20.15 11.03
C ASN A 180 17.99 20.24 12.53
N LYS A 181 19.03 21.00 12.91
CA LYS A 181 19.50 21.10 14.31
C LYS A 181 18.41 21.47 15.32
N SER A 182 17.42 22.30 14.96
CA SER A 182 16.33 22.69 15.87
C SER A 182 15.45 21.50 16.28
N HIS A 183 15.46 20.41 15.50
CA HIS A 183 14.65 19.22 15.76
C HIS A 183 15.35 18.18 16.64
N LEU A 184 16.58 18.43 17.12
CA LEU A 184 17.27 17.53 18.04
C LEU A 184 16.46 17.21 19.31
N PRO A 185 15.82 18.19 19.99
CA PRO A 185 14.94 17.90 21.12
C PRO A 185 13.75 17.02 20.73
N LEU A 186 13.15 17.24 19.55
CA LEU A 186 12.04 16.43 19.05
C LEU A 186 12.45 14.96 18.91
N ILE A 187 13.60 14.67 18.31
CA ILE A 187 14.09 13.29 18.16
C ILE A 187 14.41 12.64 19.51
N LYS A 188 14.95 13.39 20.47
CA LYS A 188 15.17 12.91 21.84
C LYS A 188 13.86 12.59 22.55
N ASP A 189 12.87 13.48 22.47
CA ASP A 189 11.53 13.27 23.03
C ASP A 189 10.87 12.02 22.42
N MET A 190 11.03 11.79 21.11
CA MET A 190 10.56 10.56 20.45
C MET A 190 11.22 9.30 21.02
N ILE A 191 12.53 9.34 21.30
CA ILE A 191 13.26 8.22 21.89
C ILE A 191 12.73 7.92 23.30
N GLU A 192 12.57 8.93 24.16
CA GLU A 192 12.03 8.72 25.50
C GLU A 192 10.60 8.16 25.47
N LEU A 193 9.75 8.72 24.60
CA LEU A 193 8.40 8.22 24.39
C LEU A 193 8.41 6.75 23.90
N SER A 194 9.36 6.36 23.06
CA SER A 194 9.46 4.97 22.63
C SER A 194 9.78 4.01 23.77
N LYS A 195 10.59 4.43 24.75
CA LYS A 195 10.87 3.63 25.95
C LYS A 195 9.61 3.46 26.80
N GLU A 196 8.81 4.52 26.96
CA GLU A 196 7.50 4.43 27.64
C GLU A 196 6.58 3.42 26.94
N VAL A 197 6.43 3.54 25.62
CA VAL A 197 5.59 2.64 24.82
C VAL A 197 6.06 1.19 24.92
N ILE A 198 7.37 0.94 24.79
CA ILE A 198 7.95 -0.40 24.92
C ILE A 198 7.70 -0.98 26.32
N ASN A 199 7.88 -0.17 27.37
CA ASN A 199 7.64 -0.61 28.75
C ASN A 199 6.17 -0.97 28.99
N ASP A 200 5.23 -0.17 28.48
CA ASP A 200 3.79 -0.50 28.59
C ASP A 200 3.45 -1.78 27.82
N LEU A 201 4.00 -1.96 26.62
CA LEU A 201 3.80 -3.19 25.84
C LEU A 201 4.38 -4.42 26.55
N ASN A 202 5.57 -4.30 27.15
CA ASN A 202 6.21 -5.40 27.87
C ASN A 202 5.45 -5.76 29.15
N LYS A 203 4.95 -4.77 29.90
CA LYS A 203 4.11 -5.02 31.09
C LYS A 203 2.85 -5.82 30.77
N LYS A 204 2.26 -5.58 29.60
CA LYS A 204 1.02 -6.25 29.17
C LYS A 204 1.24 -7.63 28.55
N ASN A 205 2.40 -7.85 27.93
CA ASN A 205 2.59 -8.99 27.02
C ASN A 205 3.82 -9.85 27.33
N GLY A 206 4.52 -9.57 28.42
CA GLY A 206 5.81 -10.18 28.75
C GLY A 206 6.97 -9.47 28.06
N GLU A 207 8.19 -9.88 28.38
CA GLU A 207 9.40 -9.28 27.83
C GLU A 207 9.52 -9.55 26.32
N ILE A 208 9.49 -8.48 25.53
CA ILE A 208 9.61 -8.52 24.08
C ILE A 208 10.77 -7.62 23.67
N GLU A 209 11.60 -8.10 22.76
CA GLU A 209 12.68 -7.33 22.17
C GLU A 209 12.13 -6.39 21.09
N PHE A 210 12.42 -5.10 21.20
CA PHE A 210 12.04 -4.07 20.24
C PHE A 210 13.26 -3.40 19.61
N GLN A 211 13.05 -2.83 18.43
CA GLN A 211 13.94 -1.84 17.85
C GLN A 211 13.15 -0.59 17.46
N ILE A 212 13.86 0.54 17.43
CA ILE A 212 13.30 1.83 17.05
C ILE A 212 14.14 2.48 15.96
N GLY A 213 13.51 3.23 15.06
CA GLY A 213 14.24 3.89 13.98
C GLY A 213 13.38 4.41 12.85
N PHE A 214 14.05 4.85 11.79
CA PHE A 214 13.47 5.49 10.62
C PHE A 214 13.90 4.75 9.35
N HIS A 215 13.08 4.80 8.31
CA HIS A 215 13.51 4.34 7.00
C HIS A 215 14.36 5.40 6.29
N ALA A 216 15.49 4.97 5.71
CA ALA A 216 16.36 5.85 4.93
C ALA A 216 15.64 6.51 3.75
N ILE A 217 14.75 5.76 3.08
CA ILE A 217 13.85 6.30 2.07
C ILE A 217 12.41 6.07 2.54
N PRO A 218 11.76 7.08 3.17
CA PRO A 218 10.42 6.94 3.70
C PRO A 218 9.39 6.61 2.61
N SER A 219 8.46 5.70 2.91
CA SER A 219 7.36 5.35 2.00
C SER A 219 6.16 6.29 2.09
N MET A 220 6.06 7.05 3.17
CA MET A 220 5.00 8.02 3.46
C MET A 220 5.64 9.37 3.77
N ASN A 221 4.94 10.45 3.44
CA ASN A 221 5.19 11.76 4.01
C ASN A 221 4.76 11.77 5.49
N GLN A 222 5.20 12.80 6.20
CA GLN A 222 5.23 12.92 7.66
C GLN A 222 6.31 12.04 8.28
N VAL A 223 7.24 12.63 9.01
CA VAL A 223 8.24 11.92 9.82
C VAL A 223 7.51 11.00 10.79
N HIS A 224 8.00 9.77 10.89
CA HIS A 224 7.49 8.79 11.84
C HIS A 224 8.63 7.88 12.27
N MET A 225 8.74 7.64 13.57
CA MET A 225 9.66 6.65 14.10
C MET A 225 8.91 5.34 14.29
N HIS A 226 9.46 4.27 13.73
CA HIS A 226 8.97 2.92 13.95
C HIS A 226 9.35 2.47 15.36
N VAL A 227 8.40 1.86 16.06
CA VAL A 227 8.62 1.04 17.25
C VAL A 227 8.13 -0.36 16.90
N ILE A 228 9.07 -1.29 16.66
CA ILE A 228 8.75 -2.60 16.07
C ILE A 228 9.43 -3.72 16.85
N SER A 229 8.67 -4.76 17.17
CA SER A 229 9.22 -5.96 17.82
C SER A 229 10.09 -6.77 16.87
N ARG A 230 11.12 -7.43 17.40
CA ARG A 230 12.14 -8.13 16.59
C ARG A 230 11.79 -9.58 16.23
N ASP A 231 10.55 -10.00 16.47
CA ASP A 231 10.03 -11.30 16.00
C ASP A 231 9.84 -11.32 14.47
N PHE A 232 9.39 -10.20 13.88
CA PHE A 232 9.05 -10.09 12.45
C PHE A 232 8.07 -11.15 11.94
N ILE A 233 7.18 -11.64 12.80
CA ILE A 233 6.15 -12.61 12.47
C ILE A 233 4.87 -11.86 12.17
N SER A 234 4.58 -11.73 10.88
CA SER A 234 3.38 -11.04 10.43
C SER A 234 2.89 -11.54 9.06
N PRO A 235 1.56 -11.56 8.83
CA PRO A 235 1.00 -11.75 7.50
C PRO A 235 1.32 -10.60 6.53
N PHE A 236 1.71 -9.41 7.01
CA PHE A 236 2.04 -8.24 6.18
C PHE A 236 3.53 -8.11 5.83
N LEU A 237 4.41 -8.89 6.46
CA LEU A 237 5.78 -9.07 6.01
C LEU A 237 5.80 -9.97 4.76
N LYS A 238 5.66 -9.41 3.56
CA LYS A 238 5.37 -10.20 2.34
C LYS A 238 6.53 -10.32 1.37
N THR A 239 7.41 -9.34 1.35
CA THR A 239 8.41 -9.19 0.29
C THR A 239 9.80 -9.06 0.88
N LYS A 240 10.82 -9.39 0.06
CA LYS A 240 12.22 -9.15 0.41
C LYS A 240 12.51 -7.69 0.74
N LYS A 241 11.86 -6.77 0.03
CA LYS A 241 11.89 -5.34 0.35
C LYS A 241 11.39 -5.08 1.77
N HIS A 242 10.24 -5.62 2.18
CA HIS A 242 9.74 -5.43 3.54
C HIS A 242 10.69 -5.98 4.60
N TRP A 243 11.41 -7.07 4.33
CA TRP A 243 12.42 -7.59 5.25
C TRP A 243 13.60 -6.63 5.36
N ASN A 244 14.24 -6.35 4.23
CA ASN A 244 15.46 -5.55 4.16
C ASN A 244 15.25 -4.12 4.70
N THR A 245 14.05 -3.55 4.64
CA THR A 245 13.81 -2.20 5.20
C THR A 245 13.95 -2.12 6.72
N PHE A 246 13.78 -3.22 7.45
CA PHE A 246 13.88 -3.24 8.93
C PHE A 246 15.11 -3.97 9.46
N THR A 247 15.78 -4.76 8.63
CA THR A 247 16.85 -5.68 9.07
C THR A 247 18.21 -5.41 8.41
N SER A 248 18.41 -4.20 7.90
CA SER A 248 19.65 -3.75 7.29
C SER A 248 19.91 -2.28 7.66
N GLU A 249 21.00 -1.71 7.13
CA GLU A 249 21.34 -0.30 7.27
C GLU A 249 20.27 0.66 6.72
N PHE A 250 19.31 0.15 5.92
CA PHE A 250 18.14 0.92 5.52
C PHE A 250 17.29 1.40 6.71
N PHE A 251 17.33 0.67 7.84
CA PHE A 251 16.68 1.04 9.09
C PHE A 251 17.63 1.90 9.94
N LEU A 252 17.49 3.21 9.85
CA LEU A 252 18.33 4.18 10.53
C LEU A 252 17.96 4.26 12.01
N LYS A 253 18.92 3.97 12.88
CA LYS A 253 18.76 4.17 14.32
C LYS A 253 18.64 5.67 14.64
N PRO A 254 17.90 6.07 15.70
CA PRO A 254 17.81 7.48 16.09
C PRO A 254 19.16 8.12 16.42
N SER A 255 20.14 7.33 16.88
CA SER A 255 21.51 7.80 17.12
C SER A 255 22.17 8.33 15.85
N PHE A 256 21.98 7.65 14.71
CA PHE A 256 22.48 8.11 13.41
C PHE A 256 21.83 9.44 12.99
N ILE A 257 20.51 9.57 13.21
CA ILE A 257 19.77 10.82 12.94
C ILE A 257 20.37 11.97 13.76
N ILE A 258 20.56 11.76 15.07
CA ILE A 258 21.15 12.76 15.98
C ILE A 258 22.57 13.15 15.53
N GLU A 259 23.40 12.17 15.17
CA GLU A 259 24.77 12.40 14.69
C GLU A 259 24.79 13.25 13.41
N GLN A 260 23.95 12.90 12.42
CA GLN A 260 23.84 13.68 11.18
C GLN A 260 23.39 15.12 11.44
N LEU A 261 22.42 15.32 12.34
CA LEU A 261 21.96 16.66 12.69
C LEU A 261 23.04 17.45 13.44
N ASN A 262 23.77 16.84 14.37
CA ASN A 262 24.86 17.53 15.09
C ASN A 262 25.99 17.95 14.14
N ASN A 263 26.48 17.02 13.34
CA ASN A 263 27.67 17.21 12.50
C ASN A 263 27.35 18.05 11.26
N ASN A 264 26.25 17.74 10.57
CA ASN A 264 25.95 18.28 9.24
C ASN A 264 24.77 19.27 9.24
N GLY A 265 24.02 19.36 10.34
CA GLY A 265 22.83 20.21 10.46
C GLY A 265 21.62 19.76 9.66
N CYS A 266 21.74 18.69 8.88
CA CYS A 266 20.70 18.11 8.03
C CYS A 266 21.01 16.64 7.74
N ILE A 267 20.06 15.93 7.14
CA ILE A 267 20.25 14.55 6.69
C ILE A 267 20.40 14.52 5.17
N LYS A 268 21.52 13.97 4.70
CA LYS A 268 21.77 13.71 3.27
C LYS A 268 22.23 12.27 3.12
N LEU A 269 21.51 11.51 2.32
CA LEU A 269 21.74 10.07 2.14
C LEU A 269 21.86 9.77 0.65
N ASP A 270 22.78 8.87 0.30
CA ASP A 270 22.86 8.34 -1.06
C ASP A 270 21.69 7.39 -1.31
N ARG A 271 20.71 7.88 -2.07
CA ARG A 271 19.52 7.13 -2.45
C ARG A 271 19.87 5.83 -3.18
N GLN A 272 20.85 5.86 -4.09
CA GLN A 272 21.18 4.70 -4.92
C GLN A 272 21.77 3.56 -4.07
N TYR A 273 22.61 3.91 -3.11
CA TYR A 273 23.13 2.98 -2.11
C TYR A 273 22.01 2.28 -1.32
N TYR A 274 21.05 3.05 -0.77
CA TYR A 274 19.94 2.46 -0.02
C TYR A 274 18.97 1.65 -0.88
N GLU A 275 18.75 2.04 -2.14
CA GLU A 275 17.98 1.23 -3.09
C GLU A 275 18.67 -0.11 -3.42
N ASN A 276 20.01 -0.16 -3.40
CA ASN A 276 20.78 -1.38 -3.59
C ASN A 276 20.74 -2.28 -2.34
N ILE A 277 20.79 -1.72 -1.13
CA ILE A 277 20.58 -2.48 0.11
C ILE A 277 19.26 -3.27 0.05
N LEU A 278 18.19 -2.68 -0.45
CA LEU A 278 16.89 -3.37 -0.55
C LEU A 278 16.88 -4.57 -1.49
N LYS A 279 17.86 -4.67 -2.40
CA LYS A 279 17.98 -5.78 -3.36
C LYS A 279 18.81 -6.94 -2.82
N GLN A 280 19.59 -6.73 -1.75
CA GLN A 280 20.49 -7.71 -1.14
C GLN A 280 19.76 -9.02 -0.77
N PRO A 281 20.47 -10.16 -0.74
CA PRO A 281 19.91 -11.44 -0.32
C PRO A 281 19.25 -11.39 1.05
N LEU A 282 18.29 -12.30 1.29
CA LEU A 282 17.65 -12.39 2.59
C LEU A 282 18.64 -13.01 3.59
N LYS A 283 18.99 -12.25 4.61
CA LYS A 283 19.82 -12.71 5.73
C LYS A 283 19.04 -12.57 7.03
N CYS A 284 19.08 -13.60 7.88
CA CYS A 284 18.45 -13.56 9.21
C CYS A 284 19.17 -12.53 10.09
N CYS A 285 18.41 -11.61 10.70
CA CYS A 285 18.97 -10.59 11.60
C CYS A 285 19.31 -11.12 13.01
N LYS A 286 18.92 -12.37 13.32
CA LYS A 286 19.18 -13.01 14.61
C LYS A 286 20.42 -13.90 14.57
N CYS A 287 20.53 -14.79 13.59
CA CYS A 287 21.65 -15.74 13.47
C CYS A 287 22.54 -15.56 12.24
N GLY A 288 22.22 -14.62 11.33
CA GLY A 288 23.03 -14.36 10.15
C GLY A 288 22.90 -15.39 9.02
N GLN A 289 22.04 -16.41 9.13
CA GLN A 289 21.82 -17.39 8.06
C GLN A 289 21.28 -16.72 6.79
N ASP A 290 21.72 -17.18 5.61
CA ASP A 290 21.16 -16.79 4.32
C ASP A 290 19.92 -17.62 3.96
N LEU A 291 18.89 -16.95 3.44
CA LEU A 291 17.60 -17.54 3.11
C LEU A 291 17.28 -17.35 1.63
N LYS A 292 16.81 -18.41 0.98
CA LYS A 292 16.53 -18.40 -0.45
C LYS A 292 15.34 -17.53 -0.82
N ASN A 293 14.28 -17.53 0.00
CA ASN A 293 13.04 -16.81 -0.29
C ASN A 293 12.25 -16.46 0.99
N MET A 294 11.20 -15.64 0.85
CA MET A 294 10.36 -15.20 1.97
C MET A 294 9.68 -16.36 2.72
N PRO A 295 9.11 -17.40 2.07
CA PRO A 295 8.59 -18.57 2.78
C PRO A 295 9.63 -19.25 3.68
N THR A 296 10.84 -19.52 3.17
CA THR A 296 11.91 -20.13 3.97
C THR A 296 12.34 -19.23 5.12
N LEU A 297 12.39 -17.91 4.91
CA LEU A 297 12.68 -16.96 5.96
C LEU A 297 11.60 -16.97 7.04
N LYS A 298 10.32 -16.96 6.67
CA LYS A 298 9.22 -16.98 7.66
C LYS A 298 9.21 -18.25 8.51
N ALA A 299 9.41 -19.42 7.87
CA ALA A 299 9.55 -20.68 8.59
C ALA A 299 10.78 -20.69 9.50
N HIS A 300 11.88 -20.04 9.08
CA HIS A 300 13.06 -19.88 9.92
C HIS A 300 12.83 -18.94 11.11
N LEU A 301 12.07 -17.85 10.95
CA LEU A 301 11.80 -16.90 12.05
C LEU A 301 11.07 -17.56 13.22
N THR A 302 10.23 -18.57 12.97
CA THR A 302 9.51 -19.28 14.04
C THR A 302 10.40 -20.16 14.91
N THR A 303 11.65 -20.43 14.50
CA THR A 303 12.62 -21.17 15.32
C THR A 303 13.36 -20.29 16.33
N HIS A 304 13.08 -18.97 16.35
CA HIS A 304 13.71 -17.99 17.25
C HIS A 304 12.72 -17.42 18.27
N ILE A 305 11.64 -18.15 18.56
CA ILE A 305 10.63 -17.82 19.57
C ILE A 305 10.69 -18.87 20.66
#